data_AF-A0AAV7JX59-F1
#
_entry.id   AF-A0AAV7JX59-F1
#
_cell.length_a   1.000
_cell.length_b   1.000
_cell.length_c   1.000
_cell.angle_alpha   90.00
_cell.angle_beta   90.00
_cell.angle_gamma   90.00
#
_symmetry.space_group_name_H-M   'P 1'
#
loop_
_entity.id
_entity.type
_entity.pdbx_description
1 polymer ?
#
loop_
_entity_poly.entity_id
_entity_poly.type
_entity_poly.pdbx_seq_one_letter_code
_entity_poly.pdbx_strand_id
1 'polypeptide(L)'
;MVAATSQKIRIDCACHRSTAIKTGWERAMMENDELDQLHDSVNKDAIFAKKSSGIQSELPISLKRGGKTRPWRSLYSMINSILQSYGKLSEILTEGNKAYIVAGMDLNLLAIVTKFF
;
A
#
# COMPACT_ATOMS: atom_id res chain seq x y z
N MET A 1 -0.78 24.93 13.15
CA MET A 1 0.63 25.28 13.51
C MET A 1 0.99 24.55 14.79
N VAL A 2 2.11 23.82 14.81
CA VAL A 2 2.61 23.19 16.06
C VAL A 2 3.40 24.24 16.83
N ALA A 3 2.97 24.54 18.07
CA ALA A 3 3.47 25.65 18.89
C ALA A 3 5.00 25.64 19.15
N ALA A 4 5.68 24.50 18.95
CA ALA A 4 7.08 24.31 19.32
C ALA A 4 8.13 25.03 18.44
N THR A 5 7.75 25.66 17.33
CA THR A 5 8.73 26.20 16.34
C THR A 5 8.47 27.65 15.90
N SER A 6 7.56 28.38 16.54
CA SER A 6 7.19 29.74 16.13
C SER A 6 8.32 30.78 16.18
N GLN A 7 9.41 30.49 16.91
CA GLN A 7 10.55 31.41 17.11
C GLN A 7 11.86 30.98 16.43
N LYS A 8 11.84 29.98 15.54
CA LYS A 8 13.06 29.50 14.83
C LYS A 8 12.86 29.50 13.32
N ILE A 9 13.93 29.78 12.56
CA ILE A 9 13.94 29.57 11.11
C ILE A 9 13.69 28.07 10.88
N ARG A 10 12.53 27.74 10.33
CA ARG A 10 12.12 26.37 10.04
C ARG A 10 12.40 26.06 8.57
N ILE A 11 13.28 25.09 8.33
CA ILE A 11 13.45 24.50 7.00
C ILE A 11 12.54 23.28 6.92
N ASP A 12 11.58 23.31 6.00
CA ASP A 12 10.75 22.15 5.75
C ASP A 12 11.58 20.99 5.19
N CYS A 13 11.33 19.80 5.76
CA CYS A 13 11.97 18.57 5.31
C CYS A 13 11.60 18.28 3.86
N ALA A 14 12.60 18.10 2.98
CA ALA A 14 12.39 17.73 1.58
C ALA A 14 11.53 16.47 1.42
N CYS A 15 11.61 15.52 2.37
CA CYS A 15 10.81 14.29 2.35
C CYS A 15 9.32 14.50 2.66
N HIS A 16 8.93 15.63 3.26
CA HIS A 16 7.53 16.03 3.39
C HIS A 16 7.05 16.87 2.19
N ARG A 17 7.96 17.38 1.36
CA ARG A 17 7.64 18.06 0.09
C ARG A 17 7.28 17.10 -1.04
N SER A 18 7.54 15.79 -0.89
CA SER A 18 7.07 14.73 -1.79
C SER A 18 5.58 14.39 -1.61
N THR A 19 4.77 15.34 -1.14
CA THR A 19 3.30 15.28 -1.21
C THR A 19 2.79 15.18 -2.64
N ALA A 20 3.54 15.68 -3.63
CA ALA A 20 3.17 15.60 -5.04
C ALA A 20 2.87 14.16 -5.51
N ILE A 21 3.62 13.16 -5.04
CA ILE A 21 3.36 11.75 -5.37
C ILE A 21 2.05 11.28 -4.75
N LYS A 22 1.77 11.66 -3.50
CA LYS A 22 0.51 11.33 -2.82
C LYS A 22 -0.67 12.00 -3.51
N THR A 23 -0.57 13.29 -3.79
CA THR A 23 -1.60 14.08 -4.46
C THR A 23 -1.83 13.59 -5.88
N GLY A 24 -0.76 13.24 -6.61
CA GLY A 24 -0.86 12.65 -7.94
C GLY A 24 -1.54 11.29 -7.91
N TRP A 25 -1.21 10.45 -6.92
CA TRP A 25 -1.87 9.17 -6.70
C TRP A 25 -3.36 9.33 -6.36
N GLU A 26 -3.70 10.20 -5.42
CA GLU A 26 -5.10 10.52 -5.06
C GLU A 26 -5.88 11.01 -6.27
N ARG A 27 -5.28 11.88 -7.08
CA ARG A 27 -5.90 12.36 -8.32
C ARG A 27 -6.07 11.25 -9.36
N ALA A 28 -5.06 10.40 -9.54
CA ALA A 28 -5.14 9.27 -10.47
C ALA A 28 -6.25 8.29 -10.09
N MET A 29 -6.46 8.01 -8.80
CA MET A 29 -7.58 7.18 -8.34
C MET A 29 -8.93 7.85 -8.59
N MET A 30 -9.04 9.18 -8.45
CA MET A 30 -10.28 9.90 -8.75
C MET A 30 -10.62 9.89 -10.26
N GLU A 31 -9.61 9.79 -11.12
CA GLU A 31 -9.74 9.82 -12.57
C GLU A 31 -9.81 8.41 -13.20
N ASN A 32 -9.51 7.36 -12.44
CA ASN A 32 -9.40 5.98 -12.94
C ASN A 32 -9.92 4.97 -11.90
N ASP A 33 -11.09 4.39 -12.19
CA ASP A 33 -11.77 3.43 -11.31
C ASP A 33 -10.96 2.12 -11.11
N GLU A 34 -10.18 1.68 -12.10
CA GLU A 34 -9.36 0.47 -11.97
C GLU A 34 -8.22 0.67 -10.96
N LEU A 35 -7.61 1.85 -10.95
CA LEU A 35 -6.59 2.22 -9.96
C LEU A 35 -7.17 2.34 -8.55
N ASP A 36 -8.39 2.86 -8.42
CA ASP A 36 -9.09 2.93 -7.13
C ASP A 36 -9.42 1.52 -6.61
N GLN A 37 -9.99 0.66 -7.46
CA GLN A 37 -10.27 -0.75 -7.13
C GLN A 37 -9.01 -1.53 -6.75
N LEU A 38 -7.90 -1.28 -7.45
CA LEU A 38 -6.60 -1.87 -7.12
C LEU A 38 -6.14 -1.42 -5.73
N HIS A 39 -6.20 -0.11 -5.45
CA HIS A 39 -5.80 0.45 -4.16
C HIS A 39 -6.61 -0.16 -3.01
N ASP A 40 -7.91 -0.30 -3.20
CA ASP A 40 -8.82 -0.91 -2.23
C ASP A 40 -8.52 -2.39 -1.99
N SER A 41 -8.27 -3.14 -3.05
CA SER A 41 -7.93 -4.57 -2.97
C SER A 41 -6.64 -4.80 -2.20
N VAL A 42 -5.59 -4.04 -2.54
CA VAL A 42 -4.30 -4.07 -1.83
C VAL A 42 -4.46 -3.74 -0.35
N ASN A 43 -5.29 -2.76 0.00
CA ASN A 43 -5.57 -2.42 1.40
C ASN A 43 -6.33 -3.55 2.13
N LYS A 44 -7.35 -4.14 1.49
CA LYS A 44 -8.15 -5.23 2.06
C LYS A 44 -7.25 -6.43 2.38
N ASP A 45 -6.35 -6.80 1.49
CA ASP A 45 -5.41 -7.91 1.68
C ASP A 45 -4.44 -7.64 2.83
N ALA A 46 -3.84 -6.44 2.86
CA ALA A 46 -2.94 -6.04 3.94
C ALA A 46 -3.66 -6.03 5.31
N ILE A 47 -4.94 -5.61 5.36
CA ILE A 47 -5.76 -5.66 6.56
C ILE A 47 -6.07 -7.10 6.97
N PHE A 48 -6.43 -7.94 6.01
CA PHE A 48 -6.76 -9.35 6.27
C PHE A 48 -5.57 -10.11 6.82
N ALA A 49 -4.39 -10.01 6.18
CA ALA A 49 -3.19 -10.68 6.66
C ALA A 49 -2.76 -10.19 8.05
N LYS A 50 -3.00 -8.91 8.37
CA LYS A 50 -2.74 -8.39 9.72
C LYS A 50 -3.71 -8.95 10.77
N LYS A 51 -4.98 -9.14 10.42
CA LYS A 51 -6.03 -9.64 11.34
C LYS A 51 -5.95 -11.15 11.51
N SER A 52 -5.51 -11.87 10.49
CA SER A 52 -5.35 -13.32 10.53
C SER A 52 -4.07 -13.68 11.27
N SER A 53 -4.19 -14.38 12.40
CA SER A 53 -3.05 -14.93 13.13
C SER A 53 -2.28 -15.92 12.24
N GLY A 54 -0.94 -15.85 12.26
CA GLY A 54 -0.07 -16.83 11.58
C GLY A 54 0.27 -16.51 10.12
N ILE A 55 -0.62 -15.87 9.37
CA ILE A 55 -0.38 -15.62 7.93
C ILE A 55 0.91 -14.81 7.69
N GLN A 56 1.14 -13.76 8.48
CA GLN A 56 2.32 -12.89 8.31
C GLN A 56 3.67 -13.61 8.45
N SER A 57 3.73 -14.72 9.20
CA SER A 57 4.95 -15.53 9.34
C SER A 57 5.18 -16.50 8.18
N GLU A 58 4.15 -16.77 7.39
CA GLU A 58 4.21 -17.69 6.24
C GLU A 58 4.51 -16.95 4.93
N LEU A 59 4.40 -15.63 4.91
CA LEU A 59 4.68 -14.80 3.74
C LEU A 59 6.17 -14.49 3.61
N PRO A 60 6.71 -14.41 2.39
CA PRO A 60 8.12 -14.09 2.16
C PRO A 60 8.49 -12.70 2.68
N ILE A 61 7.54 -11.75 2.64
CA ILE A 61 7.65 -10.46 3.32
C ILE A 61 6.34 -10.08 3.99
N SER A 62 6.43 -9.43 5.15
CA SER A 62 5.23 -9.01 5.88
C SER A 62 4.48 -7.92 5.11
N LEU A 63 3.17 -8.11 4.92
CA LEU A 63 2.31 -7.12 4.27
C LEU A 63 2.28 -5.84 5.10
N LYS A 64 2.66 -4.72 4.48
CA LYS A 64 2.73 -3.41 5.13
C LYS A 64 1.42 -2.68 4.90
N ARG A 65 0.95 -1.96 5.93
CA ARG A 65 -0.14 -0.99 5.76
C ARG A 65 0.44 0.39 5.45
N GLY A 66 -0.29 1.16 4.64
CA GLY A 66 -0.08 2.60 4.49
C GLY A 66 0.09 3.33 5.83
N GLY A 67 1.01 4.29 5.91
CA GLY A 67 1.33 5.09 7.09
C GLY A 67 1.17 6.58 6.81
N LYS A 68 0.80 7.36 7.84
CA LYS A 68 0.50 8.80 7.70
C LYS A 68 1.74 9.69 7.58
N THR A 69 2.87 9.26 8.14
CA THR A 69 4.08 10.10 8.26
C THR A 69 4.84 10.23 6.94
N ARG A 70 4.81 9.20 6.07
CA ARG A 70 5.46 9.20 4.74
C ARG A 70 4.59 8.47 3.72
N PRO A 71 3.50 9.10 3.25
CA PRO A 71 2.45 8.42 2.51
C PRO A 71 2.91 7.73 1.23
N TRP A 72 3.80 8.37 0.46
CA TRP A 72 4.36 7.81 -0.79
C TRP A 72 5.16 6.54 -0.52
N ARG A 73 6.05 6.55 0.48
CA ARG A 73 6.88 5.40 0.83
C ARG A 73 6.02 4.25 1.35
N SER A 74 5.01 4.58 2.15
CA SER A 74 4.11 3.59 2.70
C SER A 74 3.20 2.97 1.63
N LEU A 75 2.77 3.75 0.64
CA LEU A 75 2.03 3.26 -0.52
C LEU A 75 2.87 2.28 -1.33
N TYR A 76 4.09 2.68 -1.72
CA TYR A 76 5.03 1.79 -2.41
C TYR A 76 5.29 0.52 -1.60
N SER A 77 5.60 0.65 -0.31
CA SER A 77 5.89 -0.50 0.55
C SER A 77 4.71 -1.47 0.64
N MET A 78 3.48 -0.94 0.66
CA MET A 78 2.25 -1.74 0.71
C MET A 78 2.06 -2.51 -0.61
N ILE A 79 2.07 -1.80 -1.74
CA ILE A 79 1.95 -2.38 -3.08
C ILE A 79 3.02 -3.44 -3.34
N ASN A 80 4.29 -3.10 -3.08
CA ASN A 80 5.40 -4.02 -3.27
C ASN A 80 5.32 -5.24 -2.33
N SER A 81 4.83 -5.05 -1.10
CA SER A 81 4.67 -6.18 -0.16
C SER A 81 3.65 -7.21 -0.64
N ILE A 82 2.57 -6.75 -1.26
CA ILE A 82 1.55 -7.60 -1.87
C ILE A 82 2.11 -8.28 -3.11
N LEU A 83 2.73 -7.54 -4.03
CA LEU A 83 3.26 -8.09 -5.28
C LEU A 83 4.24 -9.26 -5.03
N GLN A 84 5.18 -9.08 -4.10
CA GLN A 84 6.17 -10.10 -3.75
C GLN A 84 5.57 -11.31 -3.02
N SER A 85 4.45 -11.12 -2.34
CA SER A 85 3.82 -12.16 -1.52
C SER A 85 2.58 -12.77 -2.17
N TYR A 86 2.14 -12.27 -3.32
CA TYR A 86 0.84 -12.61 -3.92
C TYR A 86 0.70 -14.11 -4.16
N GLY A 87 1.71 -14.75 -4.75
CA GLY A 87 1.66 -16.19 -5.02
C GLY A 87 1.42 -16.99 -3.73
N LYS A 88 2.23 -16.73 -2.70
CA LYS A 88 2.09 -17.42 -1.41
C LYS A 88 0.80 -17.08 -0.68
N LEU A 89 0.38 -15.81 -0.73
CA LEU A 89 -0.87 -15.34 -0.15
C LEU A 89 -2.07 -16.04 -0.83
N SER A 90 -2.05 -16.15 -2.15
CA SER A 90 -3.10 -16.82 -2.94
C SER A 90 -3.19 -18.31 -2.60
N GLU A 91 -2.05 -19.00 -2.44
CA GLU A 91 -2.02 -20.40 -1.97
C GLU A 91 -2.70 -20.55 -0.61
N ILE A 92 -2.25 -19.80 0.41
CA ILE A 92 -2.79 -19.85 1.78
C ILE A 92 -4.29 -19.57 1.79
N LEU A 93 -4.73 -18.57 1.03
CA LEU A 93 -6.14 -18.20 0.94
C LEU A 93 -6.97 -19.25 0.21
N THR A 94 -6.43 -19.90 -0.81
CA THR A 94 -7.11 -20.97 -1.53
C THR A 94 -7.32 -22.19 -0.63
N GLU A 95 -6.27 -22.61 0.08
CA GLU A 95 -6.34 -23.70 1.08
C GLU A 95 -7.34 -23.40 2.20
N GLY A 96 -7.44 -22.12 2.60
CA GLY A 96 -8.40 -21.66 3.60
C GLY A 96 -9.82 -21.38 3.08
N ASN A 97 -10.14 -21.71 1.82
CA ASN A 97 -11.41 -21.41 1.14
C ASN A 97 -11.80 -19.92 1.18
N LYS A 98 -10.79 -19.04 1.02
CA LYS A 98 -10.88 -17.57 1.07
C LYS A 98 -10.27 -16.90 -0.18
N ALA A 99 -10.17 -17.63 -1.30
CA ALA A 99 -9.60 -17.12 -2.54
C ALA A 99 -10.30 -15.84 -3.06
N TYR A 100 -11.57 -15.62 -2.70
CA TYR A 100 -12.34 -14.41 -3.04
C TYR A 100 -11.69 -13.11 -2.55
N ILE A 101 -10.80 -13.18 -1.55
CA ILE A 101 -10.10 -12.01 -1.00
C ILE A 101 -9.12 -11.42 -2.04
N VAL A 102 -8.42 -12.27 -2.80
CA VAL A 102 -7.41 -11.86 -3.80
C VAL A 102 -7.92 -11.88 -5.24
N ALA A 103 -9.17 -12.33 -5.47
CA ALA A 103 -9.73 -12.59 -6.80
C ALA A 103 -9.93 -11.34 -7.68
N GLY A 104 -9.91 -10.14 -7.09
CA GLY A 104 -10.12 -8.87 -7.81
C GLY A 104 -8.84 -8.09 -8.15
N MET A 105 -7.66 -8.65 -7.90
CA MET A 105 -6.41 -7.90 -8.05
C MET A 105 -5.82 -8.02 -9.45
N ASP A 106 -5.72 -6.89 -10.16
CA ASP A 106 -4.95 -6.81 -11.41
C ASP A 106 -3.45 -6.74 -11.09
N LEU A 107 -2.78 -7.88 -11.22
CA LEU A 107 -1.33 -8.01 -11.00
C LEU A 107 -0.49 -7.27 -12.04
N ASN A 108 -0.99 -7.12 -13.26
CA ASN A 108 -0.27 -6.38 -14.30
C ASN A 108 -0.27 -4.89 -13.95
N LEU A 109 -1.43 -4.35 -13.59
CA LEU A 109 -1.55 -2.96 -13.13
C LEU A 109 -0.72 -2.73 -11.86
N LEU A 110 -0.76 -3.66 -10.90
CA LEU A 110 0.07 -3.62 -9.70
C LEU A 110 1.57 -3.55 -10.05
N ALA A 111 2.04 -4.42 -10.94
CA ALA A 111 3.44 -4.46 -11.37
C ALA A 111 3.85 -3.19 -12.12
N ILE A 112 2.98 -2.63 -12.97
CA ILE A 112 3.20 -1.37 -13.68
C ILE A 112 3.36 -0.23 -12.67
N VAL A 113 2.41 -0.08 -11.75
CA VAL A 113 2.42 0.97 -10.72
C VAL A 113 3.72 0.91 -9.90
N THR A 114 4.18 -0.29 -9.54
CA THR A 114 5.40 -0.47 -8.73
C THR A 114 6.68 0.00 -9.45
N LYS A 115 6.71 0.01 -10.79
CA LYS A 115 7.86 0.48 -11.59
C LYS A 115 8.01 2.00 -11.64
N PHE A 116 6.94 2.74 -11.34
CA PHE A 116 6.93 4.21 -11.41
C PHE A 116 7.20 4.88 -10.05
N PHE A 117 7.42 4.09 -9.00
CA PHE A 117 7.87 4.54 -7.67
C PHE A 117 9.37 4.33 -7.50
#